data_AF-A0A959CIS5-F1
#
_entry.id   AF-A0A959CIS5-F1
#
_cell.length_a   1.000
_cell.length_b   1.000
_cell.length_c   1.000
_cell.angle_alpha   90.00
_cell.angle_beta   90.00
_cell.angle_gamma   90.00
#
_symmetry.space_group_name_H-M   'P 1'
#
loop_
_entity.id
_entity.type
_entity.pdbx_description
1 polymer ?
#
loop_
_entity_poly.entity_id
_entity_poly.type
_entity_poly.pdbx_seq_one_letter_code
_entity_poly.pdbx_strand_id
1 'polypeptide(L)' 'MLKDGMNLYMATGHYVKVERNGDEIKVGGAKILGTVKASNGIVHVVDAVLLPPD' A
#
# COMPACT_ATOMS: atom_id res chain seq x y z
N MET A 1 9.67 2.67 -4.30
CA MET A 1 8.61 3.70 -4.23
C MET A 1 7.42 3.21 -5.02
N LEU A 2 6.21 3.37 -4.48
CA LEU A 2 4.96 2.91 -5.09
C LEU A 2 4.62 3.76 -6.32
N LYS A 3 4.10 3.11 -7.37
CA LYS A 3 3.70 3.74 -8.63
C LYS A 3 2.23 3.48 -8.88
N ASP A 4 1.59 4.38 -9.62
CA ASP A 4 0.20 4.20 -10.01
C ASP A 4 0.01 2.92 -10.84
N GLY A 5 -1.08 2.19 -10.58
CA GLY A 5 -1.42 0.94 -11.26
C GLY A 5 -0.53 -0.25 -10.89
N MET A 6 0.38 -0.12 -9.93
CA MET A 6 1.21 -1.23 -9.45
C MET A 6 0.34 -2.25 -8.69
N ASN A 7 0.48 -3.53 -9.01
CA ASN A 7 -0.09 -4.61 -8.22
C ASN A 7 0.96 -5.12 -7.23
N LEU A 8 0.64 -5.07 -5.93
CA LEU A 8 1.46 -5.59 -4.85
C LEU A 8 0.99 -6.99 -4.50
N TYR A 9 1.92 -7.95 -4.47
CA TYR A 9 1.64 -9.30 -4.01
C TYR A 9 1.74 -9.35 -2.48
N MET A 10 0.64 -9.72 -1.83
CA MET A 10 0.54 -9.81 -0.37
C MET A 10 0.93 -11.20 0.13
N ALA A 11 1.38 -11.28 1.39
CA ALA A 11 1.70 -12.56 2.03
C ALA A 11 0.49 -13.52 2.14
N THR A 12 -0.72 -12.98 2.03
CA THR A 12 -1.97 -13.75 1.94
C THR A 12 -2.15 -14.45 0.59
N GLY A 13 -1.31 -14.17 -0.41
CA GLY A 13 -1.38 -14.75 -1.75
C GLY A 13 -2.22 -13.95 -2.75
N HIS A 14 -2.83 -12.85 -2.32
CA HIS A 14 -3.65 -11.98 -3.16
C HIS A 14 -2.88 -10.76 -3.65
N TYR A 15 -3.36 -10.15 -4.74
CA TYR A 15 -2.85 -8.88 -5.22
C TYR A 15 -3.70 -7.74 -4.70
N VAL A 16 -3.04 -6.65 -4.31
CA VAL A 16 -3.71 -5.36 -4.05
C VAL A 16 -3.19 -4.32 -5.03
N LYS A 17 -4.09 -3.46 -5.51
CA LYS A 17 -3.74 -2.39 -6.43
C LYS A 17 -3.30 -1.15 -5.67
N VAL A 18 -2.26 -0.50 -6.18
CA VAL A 18 -1.84 0.85 -5.79
C VAL A 18 -2.56 1.85 -6.70
N GLU A 19 -3.19 2.83 -6.08
CA GLU A 19 -3.87 3.92 -6.75
C GLU A 19 -3.22 5.24 -6.35
N ARG A 20 -2.86 6.07 -7.32
CA ARG A 20 -2.27 7.38 -7.06
C ARG A 20 -3.13 8.49 -7.64
N ASN A 21 -3.62 9.36 -6.78
CA ASN A 21 -4.36 10.56 -7.15
C ASN A 21 -3.52 11.79 -6.76
N GLY A 22 -2.67 12.26 -7.68
CA GLY A 22 -1.72 13.34 -7.42
C GLY A 22 -0.66 12.94 -6.39
N ASP A 23 -0.66 13.62 -5.24
CA ASP A 23 0.23 13.33 -4.11
C ASP A 23 -0.34 12.26 -3.16
N GLU A 24 -1.63 11.95 -3.27
CA GLU A 24 -2.26 10.92 -2.45
C GLU A 24 -2.02 9.54 -3.06
N ILE A 25 -1.50 8.62 -2.25
CA ILE A 25 -1.32 7.21 -2.62
C ILE A 25 -2.22 6.36 -1.73
N LYS A 26 -2.99 5.48 -2.36
CA LYS A 26 -3.82 4.47 -1.69
C LYS A 26 -3.35 3.07 -2.06
N VAL A 27 -3.46 2.17 -1.10
CA VAL A 27 -3.23 0.73 -1.27
C VAL A 27 -4.44 0.03 -0.69
N GLY A 28 -5.18 -0.72 -1.50
CA GLY A 28 -6.36 -1.45 -1.02
C GLY A 28 -7.42 -0.56 -0.36
N GLY A 29 -7.57 0.67 -0.86
CA GLY A 29 -8.48 1.68 -0.28
C GLY A 29 -7.93 2.48 0.90
N ALA A 30 -6.84 2.04 1.54
CA ALA A 30 -6.22 2.76 2.66
C ALA A 30 -5.19 3.79 2.16
N LYS A 31 -5.22 5.01 2.71
CA LYS A 31 -4.32 6.10 2.32
C LYS A 31 -3.00 6.01 3.07
N ILE A 32 -1.90 6.25 2.36
CA ILE A 32 -0.56 6.34 2.97
C ILE A 32 -0.37 7.73 3.58
N LEU A 33 -0.11 7.75 4.89
CA LEU A 33 0.17 8.95 5.68
C LEU A 33 1.66 9.26 5.78
N GLY A 34 2.51 8.25 5.65
CA GLY A 34 3.95 8.38 5.84
C GLY A 34 4.72 7.14 5.42
N THR A 35 6.04 7.30 5.29
CA THR A 35 6.95 6.23 4.89
C THR A 35 8.22 6.26 5.74
N VAL A 36 8.59 5.11 6.30
CA VAL A 36 9.81 4.94 7.09
C VAL A 36 10.69 3.86 6.44
N LYS A 37 11.97 4.16 6.23
CA LYS A 37 12.94 3.18 5.76
C LYS A 37 13.44 2.35 6.95
N ALA A 38 13.39 1.04 6.84
CA ALA A 38 13.98 0.09 7.77
C ALA A 38 15.24 -0.53 7.16
N SER A 39 16.01 -1.31 7.95
CA SER A 39 17.23 -1.97 7.47
C SER A 39 16.97 -3.02 6.39
N ASN A 40 15.78 -3.64 6.41
CA ASN A 40 15.40 -4.76 5.55
C ASN A 40 14.15 -4.48 4.70
N GLY A 41 13.66 -3.24 4.67
CA GLY A 41 12.40 -2.93 4.00
C GLY A 41 11.92 -1.51 4.20
N ILE A 42 10.65 -1.30 3.88
CA ILE A 42 9.98 0.00 4.00
C ILE A 42 8.66 -0.23 4.71
N VAL A 43 8.36 0.62 5.71
CA VAL A 43 7.07 0.65 6.39
C VAL A 43 6.28 1.84 5.86
N HIS A 44 5.08 1.57 5.35
CA HIS A 44 4.11 2.60 4.97
C HIS A 44 3.03 2.68 6.06
N VAL A 45 2.84 3.88 6.62
CA VAL A 45 1.79 4.13 7.62
C VAL A 45 0.48 4.42 6.88
N VAL A 46 -0.61 3.76 7.28
CA VAL A 46 -1.93 3.90 6.64
C VAL A 46 -3.00 4.36 7.64
N ASP A 47 -4.06 4.98 7.14
CA ASP A 47 -5.18 5.52 7.94
C ASP A 47 -6.34 4.54 8.16
N ALA A 48 -6.36 3.42 7.43
CA ALA A 48 -7.42 2.42 7.48
C ALA A 48 -6.86 1.00 7.55
N VAL A 49 -7.68 0.08 8.07
CA VAL A 49 -7.36 -1.36 8.15
C VAL A 49 -7.56 -2.00 6.78
N LEU A 50 -6.56 -2.76 6.33
CA LEU A 50 -6.69 -3.62 5.15
C LEU A 50 -7.35 -4.94 5.56
N LEU A 51 -8.57 -5.17 5.09
CA LEU A 51 -9.27 -6.43 5.29
C LEU A 51 -8.87 -7.43 4.19
N PRO A 52 -8.76 -8.73 4.52
CA PRO A 52 -8.59 -9.77 3.52
C PRO A 52 -9.75 -9.78 2.51
N PRO A 53 -9.52 -10.21 1.26
CA PRO A 53 -10.62 -10.56 0.36
C PRO A 53 -11.39 -11.76 0.91
N ASP A 54 -12.69 -11.83 0.60
CA ASP A 54 -13.55 -12.99 0.87
C ASP A 54 -13.12 -14.24 0.08
#